data_AF-A0AAV2IN80-F1
#
_entry.id   AF-A0AAV2IN80-F1
#
_cell.length_a   1.000
_cell.length_b   1.000
_cell.length_c   1.000
_cell.angle_alpha   90.00
_cell.angle_beta   90.00
_cell.angle_gamma   90.00
#
_symmetry.space_group_name_H-M   'P 1'
#
loop_
_entity.id
_entity.type
_entity.pdbx_description
1 polymer ?
#
loop_
_entity_poly.entity_id
_entity_poly.type
_entity_poly.pdbx_seq_one_letter_code
_entity_poly.pdbx_strand_id
1 'polypeptide(L)' 'GRNVALKQNASQTSTYTRETSFSTQASNAIDGNTYGVVYYNTCTHTAVDDPSPSWHVKFDRPHAVNRFVLFNRVDNSE' A
#
# COMPACT_ATOMS: atom_id res chain seq x y z
N GLY A 1 4.60 -20.05 1.88
CA GLY A 1 5.82 -19.25 1.61
C GLY A 1 5.87 -18.07 2.55
N ARG A 2 7.06 -17.57 2.90
CA ARG A 2 7.24 -16.38 3.76
C ARG A 2 6.96 -15.10 2.95
N ASN A 3 6.16 -14.18 3.48
CA ASN A 3 6.01 -12.85 2.90
C ASN A 3 7.29 -12.03 3.21
N VAL A 4 8.06 -11.70 2.18
CA VAL A 4 9.32 -10.92 2.30
C VAL A 4 9.11 -9.41 2.17
N ALA A 5 7.89 -8.95 1.85
CA ALA A 5 7.54 -7.53 1.76
C ALA A 5 7.15 -6.91 3.10
N LEU A 6 6.73 -7.73 4.08
CA LEU A 6 6.25 -7.28 5.37
C LEU A 6 7.26 -6.34 6.07
N LYS A 7 6.83 -5.12 6.41
CA LYS A 7 7.62 -4.09 7.11
C LYS A 7 8.92 -3.67 6.41
N GLN A 8 9.04 -3.91 5.10
CA GLN A 8 10.10 -3.33 4.28
C GLN A 8 9.88 -1.82 4.08
N ASN A 9 10.72 -1.19 3.27
CA ASN A 9 10.57 0.23 2.94
C ASN A 9 9.66 0.39 1.72
N ALA A 10 8.45 0.92 1.94
CA ALA A 10 7.50 1.23 0.87
C ALA A 10 7.44 2.73 0.61
N SER A 11 7.30 3.09 -0.66
CA SER A 11 7.06 4.44 -1.12
C SER A 11 6.01 4.46 -2.23
N GLN A 12 5.41 5.62 -2.46
CA GLN A 12 4.48 5.85 -3.56
C GLN A 12 4.74 7.26 -4.11
N THR A 13 4.34 7.49 -5.35
CA THR A 13 4.62 8.77 -6.07
C THR A 13 4.05 9.98 -5.36
N SER A 14 2.89 9.83 -4.74
CA SER A 14 2.19 10.86 -3.98
C SER A 14 1.33 10.22 -2.90
N THR A 15 0.95 10.97 -1.87
CA THR A 15 0.04 10.48 -0.82
C THR A 15 -1.21 11.33 -0.80
N TYR A 16 -2.38 10.70 -0.80
CA TYR A 16 -3.65 11.38 -0.58
C TYR A 16 -3.76 11.85 0.87
N THR A 17 -3.78 13.16 1.10
CA THR A 17 -3.77 13.77 2.45
C THR A 17 -4.98 14.67 2.72
N ARG A 18 -5.97 14.71 1.80
CA ARG A 18 -7.14 15.58 1.95
C ARG A 18 -8.07 15.14 3.08
N GLU A 19 -8.12 13.84 3.36
CA GLU A 19 -8.85 13.28 4.50
C GLU A 19 -7.89 13.00 5.65
N THR A 20 -8.24 13.47 6.85
CA THR A 20 -7.42 13.31 8.07
C THR A 20 -7.94 12.20 8.99
N SER A 21 -9.11 11.65 8.69
CA SER A 21 -9.74 10.58 9.47
C SER A 21 -9.09 9.21 9.26
N PHE A 22 -8.27 9.05 8.22
CA PHE A 22 -7.54 7.82 7.92
C PHE A 22 -6.16 8.10 7.31
N SER A 23 -5.32 7.06 7.32
CA SER A 23 -3.97 7.04 6.79
C SER A 23 -3.93 6.25 5.48
N THR A 24 -3.20 6.78 4.51
CA THR A 24 -3.07 6.26 3.14
C THR A 24 -1.61 6.01 2.75
N GLN A 25 -0.74 5.87 3.75
CA GLN A 25 0.71 5.75 3.57
C GLN A 25 1.08 4.49 2.79
N ALA A 26 2.15 4.55 2.00
CA ALA A 26 2.66 3.42 1.24
C ALA A 26 2.94 2.17 2.10
N SER A 27 3.33 2.35 3.36
CA SER A 27 3.60 1.26 4.31
C SER A 27 2.38 0.38 4.58
N ASN A 28 1.17 0.88 4.37
CA ASN A 28 -0.05 0.14 4.68
C ASN A 28 -0.19 -1.13 3.81
N ALA A 29 0.30 -1.12 2.56
CA ALA A 29 0.28 -2.33 1.70
C ALA A 29 1.21 -3.46 2.18
N ILE A 30 2.07 -3.20 3.18
CA ILE A 30 3.05 -4.15 3.72
C ILE A 30 3.04 -4.22 5.24
N ASP A 31 1.93 -3.85 5.87
CA ASP A 31 1.75 -3.89 7.33
C ASP A 31 1.33 -5.27 7.86
N GLY A 32 0.86 -6.15 6.95
CA GLY A 32 0.38 -7.50 7.24
C GLY A 32 -1.15 -7.62 7.40
N ASN A 33 -1.88 -6.52 7.24
CA ASN A 33 -3.33 -6.47 7.26
C ASN A 33 -3.87 -6.42 5.82
N THR A 34 -4.73 -7.38 5.47
CA THR A 34 -5.28 -7.52 4.11
C THR A 34 -6.70 -6.96 3.99
N TYR A 35 -7.19 -6.31 5.04
CA TYR A 35 -8.52 -5.75 5.05
C TYR A 35 -8.60 -4.54 4.14
N GLY A 36 -9.28 -4.65 3.01
CA GLY A 36 -9.27 -3.62 1.96
C GLY A 36 -10.20 -2.44 2.19
N VAL A 37 -10.47 -2.02 3.43
CA VAL A 37 -11.31 -0.84 3.72
C VAL A 37 -10.42 0.32 4.14
N VAL A 38 -10.37 1.40 3.34
CA VAL A 38 -9.41 2.50 3.53
C VAL A 38 -9.50 3.17 4.91
N TYR A 39 -10.71 3.30 5.45
CA TYR A 39 -10.98 3.89 6.77
C TYR A 39 -10.35 3.15 7.95
N TYR A 40 -9.84 1.93 7.74
CA TYR A 40 -9.14 1.14 8.77
C TYR A 40 -7.62 1.31 8.74
N ASN A 41 -7.09 2.25 7.94
CA ASN A 41 -5.65 2.56 7.84
C ASN A 41 -4.78 1.41 7.30
N THR A 42 -5.36 0.53 6.49
CA THR A 42 -4.74 -0.68 5.94
C THR A 42 -4.48 -0.59 4.43
N CYS A 43 -4.97 0.47 3.79
CA CYS A 43 -4.84 0.69 2.35
C CYS A 43 -3.87 1.84 2.05
N THR A 44 -3.24 1.79 0.88
CA THR A 44 -2.47 2.91 0.31
C THR A 44 -3.38 3.78 -0.55
N HIS A 45 -3.05 5.06 -0.73
CA HIS A 45 -3.77 5.92 -1.68
C HIS A 45 -2.85 7.04 -2.21
N THR A 46 -2.68 7.11 -3.52
CA THR A 46 -1.97 8.22 -4.19
C THR A 46 -2.87 9.45 -4.32
N ALA A 47 -2.31 10.63 -4.58
CA ALA A 47 -3.13 11.82 -4.80
C ALA A 47 -4.02 11.66 -6.05
N VAL A 48 -5.20 12.29 -6.04
CA VAL A 48 -6.21 12.19 -7.12
C VAL A 48 -5.71 12.82 -8.42
N ASP A 49 -4.83 13.81 -8.31
CA ASP A 49 -4.22 14.56 -9.41
C ASP A 49 -2.85 14.03 -9.83
N ASP A 50 -2.42 12.87 -9.33
CA ASP A 50 -1.19 12.21 -9.77
C ASP A 50 -1.37 11.63 -11.19
N PRO A 51 -0.64 12.14 -12.20
CA PRO A 51 -0.84 11.72 -13.59
C PRO A 51 -0.25 10.33 -13.90
N SER A 52 0.59 9.79 -13.02
CA SER A 52 1.26 8.50 -13.24
C SER A 52 1.52 7.78 -11.90
N PRO A 53 0.44 7.39 -11.19
CA PRO A 53 0.53 6.87 -9.83
C PRO A 53 1.27 5.53 -9.81
N SER A 54 2.22 5.39 -8.89
CA SER A 54 2.90 4.12 -8.67
C SER A 54 3.30 3.92 -7.22
N TRP A 55 3.38 2.65 -6.82
CA TRP A 55 3.81 2.20 -5.50
C TRP A 55 5.01 1.27 -5.65
N HIS A 56 5.96 1.39 -4.73
CA HIS A 56 7.21 0.65 -4.74
C HIS A 56 7.51 0.09 -3.36
N VAL A 57 8.12 -1.10 -3.32
CA VAL A 57 8.79 -1.64 -2.14
C VAL A 57 10.27 -1.85 -2.45
N LYS A 58 11.12 -1.32 -1.58
CA LYS A 58 12.54 -1.59 -1.58
C LYS A 58 12.84 -2.64 -0.51
N PHE A 59 13.32 -3.78 -0.95
CA PHE A 59 13.86 -4.80 -0.07
C PHE A 59 15.24 -4.40 0.44
N ASP A 60 15.51 -4.72 1.70
CA ASP A 60 16.82 -4.55 2.36
C ASP A 60 17.95 -5.33 1.65
N ARG A 61 17.60 -6.42 0.97
CA ARG A 61 18.51 -7.25 0.19
C ARG A 61 17.78 -7.93 -0.98
N PRO A 62 18.52 -8.51 -1.95
CA PRO A 62 17.91 -9.31 -3.00
C PRO A 62 17.15 -10.52 -2.45
N HIS A 63 15.95 -10.76 -2.97
CA HIS A 63 15.13 -11.94 -2.66
C HIS A 63 14.74 -12.67 -3.94
N ALA A 64 14.76 -14.00 -3.90
CA ALA A 64 14.10 -14.82 -4.91
C ALA A 64 12.58 -14.77 -4.69
N VAL A 65 11.86 -14.01 -5.51
CA VAL A 65 10.41 -13.87 -5.45
C VAL A 65 9.78 -14.82 -6.47
N ASN A 66 8.87 -15.69 -6.01
CA ASN A 66 8.16 -16.64 -6.86
C ASN A 66 6.67 -16.34 -7.03
N ARG A 67 6.11 -15.43 -6.21
CA ARG A 67 4.70 -15.07 -6.23
C ARG A 67 4.49 -13.66 -5.68
N PHE A 68 3.63 -12.92 -6.36
CA PHE A 68 3.03 -11.69 -5.85
C PHE A 68 1.57 -11.96 -5.50
N VAL A 69 1.10 -11.38 -4.40
CA VAL A 69 -0.30 -11.44 -3.97
C VAL A 69 -0.73 -10.01 -3.70
N LEU A 70 -1.75 -9.53 -4.42
CA LEU A 70 -2.28 -8.18 -4.29
C LEU A 70 -3.68 -8.26 -3.70
N PHE A 71 -3.96 -7.42 -2.71
CA PHE A 71 -5.28 -7.24 -2.11
C PHE A 71 -5.80 -5.87 -2.53
N ASN A 72 -6.94 -5.83 -3.22
CA ASN A 72 -7.53 -4.58 -3.68
C ASN A 72 -8.39 -3.95 -2.59
N ARG A 73 -8.69 -2.65 -2.74
CA ARG A 73 -9.72 -1.97 -1.95
C ARG A 73 -11.10 -2.63 -2.20
N VAL A 74 -11.92 -2.74 -1.15
CA VAL A 74 -13.23 -3.43 -1.16
C VAL A 74 -14.35 -2.62 -0.53
N ASP A 75 -14.09 -1.42 -0.02
CA ASP A 75 -15.17 -0.56 0.49
C ASP A 75 -16.00 0.07 -0.63
N ASN A 76 -17.32 0.10 -0.40
CA ASN A 76 -18.34 0.46 -1.39
C ASN A 76 -18.60 1.98 -1.46
N SER A 77 -17.60 2.82 -1.17
CA SER A 77 -17.78 4.28 -1.24
C SER A 77 -16.88 4.89 -2.31
N GLU A 78 -17.40 4.88 -3.53
CA GLU A 78 -17.40 6.08 -4.38
C GLU A 78 -18.79 6.72 -4.32
#